data_AF-A0A3N1V3N2-F1
#
_entry.id   AF-A0A3N1V3N2-F1
#
_cell.length_a   1.000
_cell.length_b   1.000
_cell.length_c   1.000
_cell.angle_alpha   90.00
_cell.angle_beta   90.00
_cell.angle_gamma   90.00
#
_symmetry.space_group_name_H-M   'P 1'
#
loop_
_entity.id
_entity.type
_entity.pdbx_description
1 polymer ?
#
loop_
_entity_poly.entity_id
_entity_poly.type
_entity_poly.pdbx_seq_one_letter_code
_entity_poly.pdbx_strand_id
1 'polypeptide(L)'
;MPHRFAHVCLDCRISLKLARYDERGGERGHRCPRCREALVCAGDAFAAPPRRDVDAWRVVGALLAAGVDFRQACCGCGPGYRPRTLREVRERTERARRTGEPLGRALRTPQAARVPMAKVA
;
A
#
# COMPACT_ATOMS: atom_id res chain seq x y z
N MET A 1 -1.98 -25.30 4.52
CA MET A 1 -2.48 -24.14 5.31
C MET A 1 -2.76 -22.99 4.36
N PRO A 2 -3.93 -22.32 4.42
CA PRO A 2 -4.23 -21.21 3.52
C PRO A 2 -3.31 -20.01 3.81
N HIS A 3 -2.77 -19.41 2.75
CA HIS A 3 -1.93 -18.22 2.85
C HIS A 3 -2.74 -17.04 3.40
N ARG A 4 -2.20 -16.36 4.41
CA ARG A 4 -2.89 -15.26 5.10
C ARG A 4 -2.35 -13.92 4.65
N PHE A 5 -3.27 -12.98 4.41
CA PHE A 5 -2.97 -11.60 4.04
C PHE A 5 -3.44 -10.66 5.14
N ALA A 6 -2.79 -9.51 5.28
CA ALA A 6 -3.30 -8.45 6.12
C ALA A 6 -4.52 -7.82 5.46
N HIS A 7 -5.61 -7.73 6.22
CA HIS A 7 -6.83 -7.02 5.88
C HIS A 7 -7.00 -5.87 6.86
N VAL A 8 -7.21 -4.66 6.35
CA VAL A 8 -7.17 -3.43 7.15
C VAL A 8 -8.50 -2.70 7.12
N CYS A 9 -8.84 -2.09 8.25
CA CYS A 9 -9.88 -1.07 8.33
C CYS A 9 -9.21 0.27 8.58
N LEU A 10 -9.37 1.21 7.65
CA LEU A 10 -8.72 2.52 7.71
C LEU A 10 -9.35 3.42 8.78
N ASP A 11 -10.68 3.37 8.95
CA ASP A 11 -11.38 4.16 9.97
C ASP A 11 -11.08 3.66 11.38
N CYS A 12 -11.16 2.35 11.60
CA CYS A 12 -10.86 1.76 12.89
C CYS A 12 -9.36 1.63 13.16
N ARG A 13 -8.50 1.81 12.16
CA ARG A 13 -7.03 1.68 12.23
C ARG A 13 -6.60 0.35 12.85
N ILE A 14 -7.10 -0.74 12.27
CA ILE A 14 -6.77 -2.12 12.68
C ILE A 14 -6.35 -2.95 11.48
N SER A 15 -5.54 -3.97 11.74
CA SER A 15 -5.12 -4.98 10.78
C SER A 15 -5.40 -6.38 11.31
N LEU A 16 -5.96 -7.25 10.46
CA LEU A 16 -6.25 -8.64 10.78
C LEU A 16 -5.59 -9.55 9.74
N LYS A 17 -4.95 -10.65 10.17
CA LYS A 17 -4.35 -11.65 9.27
C LYS A 17 -5.39 -12.71 8.93
N LEU A 18 -6.00 -12.59 7.75
CA LEU A 18 -7.12 -13.43 7.30
C LEU A 18 -6.78 -14.10 5.97
N ALA A 19 -7.43 -15.23 5.68
CA ALA A 19 -7.34 -15.87 4.37
C ALA A 19 -8.05 -15.00 3.32
N ARG A 20 -7.38 -14.71 2.20
CA ARG A 20 -7.98 -13.91 1.12
C ARG A 20 -9.01 -14.70 0.30
N TYR A 21 -8.76 -15.99 0.12
CA TYR A 21 -9.58 -16.85 -0.72
C TYR A 21 -10.34 -17.88 0.12
N ASP A 22 -11.47 -18.35 -0.40
CA ASP A 22 -12.16 -19.53 0.11
C ASP A 22 -11.54 -20.83 -0.40
N GLU A 23 -12.09 -21.96 0.04
CA GLU A 23 -11.58 -23.29 -0.34
C GLU A 23 -11.76 -23.59 -1.83
N ARG A 24 -12.64 -22.85 -2.51
CA ARG A 24 -12.91 -22.93 -3.95
C ARG A 24 -12.14 -21.85 -4.74
N GLY A 25 -11.32 -21.04 -4.08
CA GLY A 25 -10.54 -19.97 -4.71
C GLY A 25 -11.29 -18.64 -4.91
N GLY A 26 -12.52 -18.51 -4.42
CA GLY A 26 -13.28 -17.26 -4.47
C GLY A 26 -12.75 -16.20 -3.49
N GLU A 27 -12.79 -14.92 -3.87
CA GLU A 27 -12.39 -13.84 -2.97
C GLU A 27 -13.36 -13.70 -1.78
N ARG A 28 -12.81 -13.65 -0.56
CA ARG A 28 -13.59 -13.47 0.67
C ARG A 28 -13.76 -11.99 1.01
N GLY A 29 -15.01 -11.54 1.10
CA GLY A 29 -15.34 -10.23 1.67
C GLY A 29 -15.31 -10.26 3.19
N HIS A 30 -14.26 -9.72 3.80
CA HIS A 30 -14.15 -9.64 5.27
C HIS A 30 -14.71 -8.33 5.80
N ARG A 31 -15.31 -8.36 7.01
CA ARG A 31 -15.85 -7.18 7.69
C ARG A 31 -15.07 -6.85 8.95
N CYS A 32 -14.97 -5.56 9.25
CA CYS A 32 -14.33 -5.07 10.46
C CYS A 32 -15.15 -5.48 11.70
N PRO A 33 -14.54 -6.08 12.73
CA PRO A 33 -15.26 -6.47 13.95
C PRO A 33 -15.74 -5.28 14.79
N ARG A 34 -15.28 -4.05 14.49
CA ARG A 34 -15.68 -2.83 15.22
C ARG A 34 -16.78 -2.05 14.51
N CYS A 35 -16.56 -1.66 13.27
CA CYS A 35 -17.51 -0.84 12.51
C CYS A 35 -18.33 -1.62 11.47
N ARG A 36 -18.06 -2.91 11.26
CA ARG A 36 -18.73 -3.79 10.27
C ARG A 36 -18.53 -3.41 8.79
N GLU A 37 -17.72 -2.40 8.51
CA GLU A 37 -17.29 -2.02 7.17
C GLU A 37 -16.38 -3.06 6.51
N ALA A 38 -16.34 -3.05 5.18
CA ALA A 38 -15.48 -3.95 4.40
C ALA A 38 -13.99 -3.70 4.71
N LEU A 39 -13.24 -4.78 4.92
CA LEU A 39 -11.79 -4.71 5.08
C LEU A 39 -11.10 -4.71 3.71
N VAL A 40 -10.07 -3.87 3.58
CA VAL A 40 -9.24 -3.82 2.37
C VAL A 40 -8.07 -4.78 2.52
N CYS A 41 -7.83 -5.64 1.53
CA CYS A 41 -6.65 -6.50 1.53
C CYS A 41 -5.39 -5.66 1.25
N ALA A 42 -4.52 -5.51 2.26
CA ALA A 42 -3.29 -4.74 2.16
C ALA A 42 -2.08 -5.56 1.67
N GLY A 43 -2.14 -6.90 1.71
CA GLY A 43 -1.04 -7.78 1.30
C GLY A 43 -0.40 -8.53 2.46
N ASP A 44 0.52 -9.44 2.15
CA ASP A 44 1.16 -10.35 3.12
C ASP A 44 2.33 -9.71 3.86
N ALA A 45 3.12 -8.87 3.17
CA ALA A 45 4.25 -8.11 3.73
C ALA A 45 3.82 -6.82 4.45
N PHE A 46 2.52 -6.57 4.60
CA PHE A 46 2.03 -5.39 5.32
C PHE A 46 2.41 -5.43 6.80
N ALA A 47 3.11 -4.40 7.25
CA ALA A 47 3.38 -4.11 8.65
C ALA A 47 2.46 -2.97 9.11
N ALA A 48 1.57 -3.26 10.06
CA ALA A 48 0.61 -2.29 10.53
C ALA A 48 1.29 -1.19 11.36
N PRO A 49 1.04 0.10 11.06
CA PRO A 49 1.53 1.19 11.90
C PRO A 49 0.80 1.21 13.25
N PRO A 50 1.37 1.87 14.27
CA PRO A 50 0.69 2.07 15.55
C PRO A 50 -0.70 2.67 15.33
N ARG A 51 -1.72 2.17 16.03
CA ARG A 51 -3.11 2.63 15.91
C ARG A 51 -3.29 4.15 16.04
N ARG A 52 -2.47 4.79 16.88
CA ARG A 52 -2.51 6.25 17.15
C ARG A 52 -1.83 7.10 16.08
N ASP A 53 -1.04 6.50 15.20
CA ASP A 53 -0.30 7.21 14.16
C ASP A 53 -1.21 7.53 12.97
N VAL A 54 -1.99 8.59 13.11
CA VAL A 54 -3.00 8.99 12.13
C VAL A 54 -2.38 9.25 10.75
N ASP A 55 -1.17 9.81 10.71
CA ASP A 55 -0.53 10.16 9.45
C ASP A 55 -0.01 8.92 8.72
N ALA A 56 0.57 7.95 9.42
CA ALA A 56 0.92 6.67 8.82
C ALA A 56 -0.32 5.95 8.27
N TRP A 57 -1.44 5.95 9.01
CA TRP A 57 -2.70 5.36 8.53
C TRP A 57 -3.26 6.09 7.30
N ARG A 58 -3.12 7.42 7.21
CA ARG A 58 -3.49 8.18 6.01
C ARG A 58 -2.62 7.81 4.80
N VAL A 59 -1.32 7.59 5.00
CA VAL A 59 -0.42 7.10 3.94
C VAL A 59 -0.89 5.73 3.44
N VAL A 60 -1.18 4.79 4.35
CA VAL A 60 -1.71 3.48 3.98
C VAL A 60 -3.01 3.60 3.18
N GLY A 61 -3.93 4.46 3.62
CA GLY A 61 -5.17 4.73 2.89
C GLY A 61 -4.94 5.24 1.48
N ALA A 62 -4.03 6.20 1.31
CA ALA A 62 -3.69 6.74 -0.01
C ALA A 62 -3.07 5.70 -0.94
N LEU A 63 -2.22 4.81 -0.42
CA LEU A 63 -1.61 3.73 -1.19
C LEU A 63 -2.66 2.72 -1.65
N LEU A 64 -3.52 2.25 -0.74
CA LEU A 64 -4.55 1.27 -1.07
C LEU A 64 -5.60 1.83 -2.03
N ALA A 65 -6.00 3.09 -1.85
CA ALA A 65 -6.90 3.77 -2.77
C ALA A 65 -6.32 3.89 -4.19
N ALA A 66 -4.99 3.99 -4.31
CA ALA A 66 -4.28 4.00 -5.60
C ALA A 66 -3.98 2.58 -6.14
N GLY A 67 -4.50 1.52 -5.51
CA GLY A 67 -4.26 0.13 -5.89
C GLY A 67 -2.82 -0.34 -5.61
N VAL A 68 -2.13 0.29 -4.67
CA VAL A 68 -0.79 -0.10 -4.23
C VAL A 68 -0.89 -0.94 -2.96
N ASP A 69 -0.69 -2.24 -3.11
CA ASP A 69 -0.61 -3.16 -1.99
C ASP A 69 0.86 -3.46 -1.56
N PHE A 70 0.96 -4.17 -0.44
CA PHE A 70 2.19 -4.60 0.21
C PHE A 70 2.39 -6.11 0.04
N ARG A 71 2.14 -6.64 -1.15
CA ARG A 71 2.51 -8.01 -1.49
C ARG A 71 4.02 -8.13 -1.68
N GLN A 72 4.61 -9.21 -1.20
CA GLN A 72 6.02 -9.49 -1.52
C GLN A 72 6.18 -9.69 -3.03
N ALA A 73 7.26 -9.16 -3.60
CA ALA A 73 7.64 -9.53 -4.95
C ALA A 73 8.15 -10.98 -4.93
N CYS A 74 8.04 -11.67 -6.08
CA CYS A 74 8.66 -12.98 -6.25
C CYS A 74 10.17 -12.86 -5.96
N CYS A 75 10.77 -13.91 -5.37
CA CYS A 75 12.19 -14.01 -4.99
C CYS A 75 12.62 -13.34 -3.67
N GLY A 76 11.71 -13.08 -2.73
CA GLY A 76 12.07 -12.58 -1.38
C GLY A 76 12.48 -11.10 -1.34
N CYS A 77 12.48 -10.44 -2.49
CA CYS A 77 12.47 -8.98 -2.57
C CYS A 77 11.12 -8.52 -2.00
N GLY A 78 11.13 -7.77 -0.90
CA GLY A 78 9.90 -7.23 -0.29
C GLY A 78 9.06 -6.39 -1.28
N PRO A 79 8.01 -5.69 -0.82
CA PRO A 79 7.09 -4.96 -1.71
C PRO A 79 7.72 -3.80 -2.53
N GLY A 80 9.05 -3.61 -2.44
CA GLY A 80 9.78 -2.51 -3.01
C GLY A 80 9.56 -1.22 -2.22
N TYR A 81 9.91 -0.08 -2.82
CA TYR A 81 9.73 1.23 -2.19
C TYR A 81 8.25 1.55 -2.00
N ARG A 82 7.87 1.93 -0.77
CA ARG A 82 6.57 2.49 -0.37
C ARG A 82 6.79 3.80 0.38
N PRO A 83 6.11 4.90 0.01
CA PRO A 83 6.06 6.13 0.78
C PRO A 83 5.73 5.83 2.24
N ARG A 84 6.47 6.45 3.16
CA ARG A 84 6.24 6.31 4.61
C ARG A 84 5.63 7.56 5.22
N THR A 85 5.61 8.67 4.46
CA THR A 85 5.13 9.97 4.92
C THR A 85 4.11 10.59 3.97
N LEU A 86 3.24 11.45 4.50
CA LEU A 86 2.28 12.20 3.68
C LEU A 86 2.96 13.16 2.69
N ARG A 87 4.14 13.67 3.03
CA ARG A 87 4.94 14.50 2.13
C ARG A 87 5.32 13.71 0.87
N GLU A 88 5.86 12.51 1.03
CA GLU A 88 6.24 11.65 -0.10
C GLU A 88 5.05 11.27 -0.98
N VAL A 89 3.86 11.08 -0.38
CA VAL A 89 2.61 10.81 -1.11
C VAL A 89 2.20 12.04 -1.92
N ARG A 90 2.25 13.24 -1.34
CA ARG A 90 1.92 14.50 -2.03
C ARG A 90 2.85 14.76 -3.21
N GLU A 91 4.16 14.71 -2.99
CA GLU A 91 5.18 14.91 -4.03
C GLU A 91 4.97 13.98 -5.23
N ARG A 92 4.62 12.72 -4.96
CA ARG A 92 4.37 11.71 -6.01
C ARG A 92 3.04 11.91 -6.70
N THR A 93 2.02 12.33 -5.98
CA THR A 93 0.72 12.68 -6.57
C THR A 93 0.87 13.87 -7.51
N GLU A 94 1.63 14.88 -7.12
CA GLU A 94 1.94 16.04 -7.96
C GLU A 94 2.79 15.66 -9.18
N ARG A 95 3.77 14.77 -9.02
CA ARG A 95 4.52 14.21 -10.15
C ARG A 95 3.59 13.50 -11.14
N ALA A 96 2.75 12.58 -10.65
CA ALA A 96 1.80 11.83 -11.46
C ALA A 96 0.90 12.77 -12.27
N ARG A 97 0.38 13.83 -11.63
CA ARG A 97 -0.42 14.87 -12.30
C ARG A 97 0.37 15.61 -13.37
N ARG A 98 1.61 16.02 -13.08
CA ARG A 98 2.46 16.77 -14.03
C ARG A 98 2.90 15.94 -15.23
N THR A 99 3.18 14.65 -15.04
CA THR A 99 3.71 13.78 -16.10
C THR A 99 2.63 12.95 -16.79
N GLY A 100 1.37 13.00 -16.31
CA GLY A 100 0.30 12.11 -16.77
C GLY A 100 0.51 10.63 -16.42
N GLU A 101 1.42 10.32 -15.50
CA GLU A 101 1.72 8.93 -15.11
C GLU A 101 0.61 8.41 -14.17
N PRO A 102 0.20 7.13 -14.27
CA PRO A 102 -0.74 6.54 -13.32
C PRO A 102 -0.25 6.66 -11.87
N LEU A 103 -1.12 7.14 -10.96
CA LEU A 103 -0.77 7.41 -9.56
C LEU A 103 -0.16 6.19 -8.85
N GLY A 104 -0.73 5.00 -9.07
CA GLY A 104 -0.21 3.77 -8.49
C GLY A 104 1.23 3.47 -8.93
N ARG A 105 1.62 3.81 -10.16
CA ARG A 105 3.01 3.66 -10.63
C ARG A 105 3.91 4.67 -9.92
N ALA A 106 3.51 5.93 -9.88
CA ALA A 106 4.29 6.98 -9.24
C ALA A 106 4.54 6.72 -7.75
N LEU A 107 3.57 6.11 -7.06
CA LEU A 107 3.66 5.72 -5.64
C LEU A 107 4.60 4.52 -5.40
N ARG A 108 4.87 3.68 -6.40
CA ARG A 108 5.78 2.52 -6.27
C ARG A 108 7.22 2.84 -6.67
N THR A 109 7.43 3.92 -7.41
CA THR A 109 8.76 4.29 -7.90
C THR A 109 9.48 5.13 -6.84
N PRO A 110 10.66 4.68 -6.35
CA PRO A 110 11.51 5.56 -5.57
C PRO A 110 11.88 6.76 -6.46
N GLN A 111 11.93 7.96 -5.88
CA GLN A 111 12.43 9.09 -6.64
C GLN A 111 13.89 8.74 -6.94
N ALA A 112 14.24 8.58 -8.22
CA ALA A 112 15.65 8.59 -8.58
C ALA A 112 16.19 9.91 -8.02
N ALA A 113 17.16 9.85 -7.12
CA ALA A 113 17.99 11.01 -6.84
C ALA A 113 18.31 11.62 -8.20
N ARG A 114 17.98 12.90 -8.41
CA ARG A 114 18.24 13.61 -9.68
C ARG A 114 19.64 13.20 -10.13
N VAL A 115 19.76 12.32 -11.11
CA VAL A 115 21.05 12.07 -11.72
C VAL A 115 21.30 13.39 -12.45
N PRO A 116 22.31 14.18 -12.06
CA PRO A 116 22.65 15.35 -12.85
C PRO A 116 22.87 14.83 -14.26
N MET A 117 22.19 15.40 -15.24
CA MET A 117 22.43 15.09 -16.64
C MET A 117 23.94 15.24 -16.85
N ALA A 118 24.63 14.13 -17.09
CA ALA A 118 26.02 14.15 -17.44
C ALA A 118 26.12 15.05 -18.66
N LYS A 119 26.83 16.19 -18.53
CA LYS A 119 27.22 16.99 -19.68
C LYS A 119 28.06 16.05 -20.55
N VAL A 120 27.52 15.67 -21.70
CA VAL A 120 28.33 15.16 -22.80
C VAL A 120 29.20 16.34 -23.24
N ALA A 121 30.49 16.21 -22.99
CA ALA A 121 31.53 17.11 -23.48
C ALA A 121 31.86 16.79 -24.93
#